data_AF-A0A7S1ZHY5-F1
#
_entry.id   AF-A0A7S1ZHY5-F1
#
_cell.length_a   1.000
_cell.length_b   1.000
_cell.length_c   1.000
_cell.angle_alpha   90.00
_cell.angle_beta   90.00
_cell.angle_gamma   90.00
#
_symmetry.space_group_name_H-M   'P 1'
#
loop_
_entity.id
_entity.type
_entity.pdbx_description
1 polymer ?
#
loop_
_entity_poly.entity_id
_entity_poly.type
_entity_poly.pdbx_seq_one_letter_code
_entity_poly.pdbx_strand_id
1 'polypeptide(L)'
;LYVAGPRRIALRDISEDDKKGETTVKLLDTSEPRSQFSSNAQREDARRAVTNYASKLKVNDVKVTVLSKTFEGKTSMSERWYGTKYNIKPIKQATLVRWSSPPLASGMGISLPRPNLFIPSESGLRLKGKTKAVAEKNKNMNGKTIDARKKTFEERMVAATPPALIRDDGRWTVHFKQDDVFGKPKAFVILQLSSKNTYDTPKKAVLGQLYEACVTDRLEEYAYDATLADLSYNVQVLPRGVRL
;
A
#
# COMPACT_ATOMS: atom_id res chain seq x y z
N LEU A 1 6.53 -10.55 14.55
CA LEU A 1 5.67 -9.54 13.91
C LEU A 1 6.16 -9.46 12.46
N TYR A 2 5.59 -10.26 11.57
CA TYR A 2 6.05 -10.36 10.19
C TYR A 2 5.30 -9.31 9.36
N VAL A 3 6.04 -8.41 8.72
CA VAL A 3 5.49 -7.32 7.91
C VAL A 3 5.63 -7.72 6.43
N ALA A 4 4.52 -7.81 5.70
CA ALA A 4 4.54 -7.98 4.25
C ALA A 4 4.90 -6.66 3.57
N GLY A 5 5.86 -6.73 2.63
CA GLY A 5 6.27 -5.62 1.77
C GLY A 5 7.64 -5.02 2.10
N PRO A 6 8.29 -4.34 1.13
CA PRO A 6 9.57 -3.67 1.33
C PRO A 6 9.38 -2.41 2.18
N ARG A 7 9.25 -2.56 3.50
CA ARG A 7 9.23 -1.43 4.43
C ARG A 7 10.59 -1.34 5.13
N ARG A 8 11.11 -0.12 5.26
CA ARG A 8 12.33 0.15 6.04
C ARG A 8 11.97 0.01 7.53
N ILE A 9 12.04 -1.21 8.04
CA ILE A 9 11.69 -1.54 9.44
C ILE A 9 12.65 -0.88 10.44
N ALA A 10 13.88 -0.58 10.01
CA ALA A 10 14.86 0.17 10.77
C ALA A 10 15.48 1.27 9.91
N LEU A 11 15.85 2.38 10.55
CA LEU A 11 16.58 3.49 9.92
C LEU A 11 18.07 3.44 10.27
N ARG A 12 18.45 2.71 11.32
CA ARG A 12 19.81 2.65 11.86
C ARG A 12 20.24 1.21 12.10
N ASP A 13 21.50 0.94 11.84
CA ASP A 13 22.18 -0.26 12.31
C ASP A 13 22.85 0.04 13.66
N ILE A 14 22.86 -0.96 14.52
CA ILE A 14 23.45 -0.87 15.86
C ILE A 14 24.38 -2.05 16.01
N SER A 15 25.67 -1.78 15.89
CA SER A 15 26.74 -2.72 16.22
C SER A 15 27.33 -2.35 17.57
N GLU A 16 27.33 -3.32 18.48
CA GLU A 16 28.11 -3.26 19.72
C GLU A 16 29.47 -3.89 19.43
N ASP A 17 30.54 -3.11 19.56
CA ASP A 17 31.90 -3.61 19.37
C ASP A 17 32.41 -4.14 20.73
N ASP A 18 32.39 -5.46 20.90
CA ASP A 18 32.67 -6.17 22.17
C ASP A 18 34.03 -5.84 22.81
N LYS A 19 34.94 -5.22 22.06
CA LYS A 19 36.30 -4.89 22.51
C LYS A 19 36.48 -3.45 23.01
N LYS A 20 35.51 -2.56 22.81
CA LYS A 20 35.62 -1.12 23.19
C LYS A 20 34.39 -0.54 23.91
N GLY A 21 33.28 -1.28 24.00
CA GLY A 21 32.05 -0.79 24.65
C GLY A 21 31.43 0.42 23.93
N GLU A 22 31.80 0.67 22.68
CA GLU A 22 31.35 1.81 21.90
C GLU A 22 30.19 1.38 20.99
N THR A 23 28.99 1.89 21.26
CA THR A 23 27.82 1.63 20.44
C THR A 23 27.89 2.48 19.18
N THR A 24 28.14 1.85 18.04
CA THR A 24 28.15 2.53 16.74
C THR A 24 26.74 2.54 16.15
N VAL A 25 26.22 3.74 15.89
CA VAL A 25 24.89 3.95 15.30
C VAL A 25 25.08 4.51 13.89
N LYS A 26 24.85 3.67 12.87
CA LYS A 26 24.98 4.09 11.46
C LYS A 26 23.60 4.15 10.81
N LEU A 27 23.28 5.20 10.06
CA LEU A 27 22.09 5.21 9.21
C LEU A 27 22.22 4.12 8.14
N LEU A 28 21.15 3.35 7.94
CA LEU A 28 21.09 2.36 6.88
C LEU A 28 21.07 3.07 5.53
N ASP A 29 22.12 2.85 4.73
CA ASP A 29 22.31 3.36 3.37
C ASP A 29 21.67 2.46 2.30
N THR A 30 21.34 1.21 2.66
CA THR A 30 20.77 0.21 1.76
C THR A 30 19.28 0.46 1.44
N SER A 31 18.93 0.31 0.17
CA SER A 31 17.53 0.30 -0.32
C SER A 31 16.89 -1.09 -0.25
N GLU A 32 17.60 -2.07 0.31
CA GLU A 32 17.13 -3.46 0.36
C GLU A 32 15.90 -3.62 1.27
N PRO A 33 14.86 -4.33 0.79
CA PRO A 33 13.70 -4.69 1.61
C PRO A 33 14.09 -5.45 2.87
N ARG A 34 13.52 -5.08 4.02
CA ARG A 34 13.65 -5.83 5.28
C ARG A 34 12.27 -6.27 5.76
N SER A 35 12.15 -7.54 6.14
CA SER A 35 10.92 -8.12 6.70
C SER A 35 10.95 -8.25 8.23
N GLN A 36 12.13 -8.05 8.84
CA GLN A 36 12.36 -8.13 10.28
C GLN A 36 13.53 -7.23 10.73
N PHE A 37 13.60 -6.99 12.04
CA PHE A 37 14.78 -6.36 12.67
C PHE A 37 15.95 -7.35 12.71
N SER A 38 17.19 -6.84 12.60
CA SER A 38 18.40 -7.67 12.72
C SER A 38 18.70 -8.07 14.17
N SER A 39 18.30 -7.24 15.14
CA SER A 39 18.52 -7.48 16.57
C SER A 39 17.44 -6.85 17.45
N ASN A 40 17.35 -7.29 18.71
CA ASN A 40 16.49 -6.65 19.71
C ASN A 40 16.91 -5.19 20.00
N ALA A 41 18.22 -4.91 19.98
CA ALA A 41 18.74 -3.55 20.14
C ALA A 41 18.22 -2.61 19.04
N GLN A 42 18.22 -3.07 17.78
CA GLN A 42 17.68 -2.30 16.65
C GLN A 42 16.18 -2.03 16.80
N ARG A 43 15.41 -3.01 17.31
CA ARG A 43 13.98 -2.84 17.58
C ARG A 43 13.72 -1.80 18.67
N GLU A 44 14.48 -1.83 19.76
CA GLU A 44 14.32 -0.87 20.86
C GLU A 44 14.75 0.55 20.46
N ASP A 45 15.75 0.71 19.60
CA ASP A 45 16.08 2.02 19.05
C ASP A 45 14.99 2.59 18.15
N ALA A 46 14.42 1.75 17.27
CA ALA A 46 13.28 2.16 16.47
C ALA A 46 12.09 2.58 17.35
N ARG A 47 11.80 1.81 18.41
CA ARG A 47 10.78 2.15 19.41
C ARG A 47 11.07 3.50 20.06
N ARG A 48 12.30 3.73 20.53
CA ARG A 48 12.72 5.00 21.13
C ARG A 48 12.60 6.18 20.15
N ALA A 49 13.00 5.99 18.90
CA ALA A 49 12.87 7.01 17.86
C ALA A 49 11.40 7.38 17.59
N VAL A 50 10.51 6.38 17.50
CA VAL A 50 9.06 6.61 17.34
C VAL A 50 8.49 7.36 18.54
N THR A 51 8.84 6.96 19.77
CA THR A 51 8.38 7.64 20.99
C THR A 51 8.89 9.09 21.06
N ASN A 52 10.15 9.33 20.68
CA ASN A 52 10.71 10.69 20.61
C ASN A 52 10.03 11.54 19.53
N TYR A 53 9.71 10.97 18.38
CA TYR A 53 8.93 11.68 17.37
C TYR A 53 7.51 12.02 17.86
N ALA A 54 6.82 11.02 18.43
CA ALA A 54 5.47 11.21 18.97
C ALA A 54 5.42 12.26 20.10
N SER A 55 6.47 12.35 20.93
CA SER A 55 6.53 13.36 22.00
C SER A 55 6.62 14.80 21.49
N LYS A 56 7.00 15.01 20.23
CA LYS A 56 7.03 16.33 19.56
C LYS A 56 5.69 16.72 18.94
N LEU A 57 4.72 15.80 18.84
CA LEU A 57 3.38 16.07 18.32
C LEU A 57 2.54 16.75 19.41
N LYS A 58 2.89 17.98 19.76
CA LYS A 58 2.27 18.77 20.83
C LYS A 58 1.35 19.85 20.26
N VAL A 59 0.33 20.21 21.05
CA VAL A 59 -0.62 21.30 20.72
C VAL A 59 0.08 22.64 20.50
N ASN A 60 1.13 22.93 21.27
CA ASN A 60 1.84 24.22 21.17
C ASN A 60 2.68 24.36 19.89
N ASP A 61 3.02 23.24 19.25
CA ASP A 61 3.85 23.20 18.04
C ASP A 61 3.00 23.00 16.77
N VAL A 62 1.67 23.15 16.86
CA VAL A 62 0.75 22.90 15.75
C VAL A 62 0.60 24.10 14.83
N LYS A 63 0.55 23.83 13.51
CA LYS A 63 0.12 24.79 12.49
C LYS A 63 -1.10 24.24 11.77
N VAL A 64 -2.23 24.93 11.90
CA VAL A 64 -3.49 24.53 11.26
C VAL A 64 -3.73 25.38 10.02
N THR A 65 -3.97 24.73 8.89
CA THR A 65 -4.36 25.40 7.63
C THR A 65 -5.77 24.97 7.29
N VAL A 66 -6.67 25.93 7.07
CA VAL A 66 -8.07 25.65 6.70
C VAL A 66 -8.32 26.23 5.32
N LEU A 67 -8.78 25.37 4.41
CA LEU A 67 -9.09 25.71 3.02
C LEU A 67 -10.61 25.62 2.83
N SER A 68 -11.23 26.72 2.42
CA SER A 68 -12.67 26.75 2.12
C SER A 68 -13.02 27.94 1.24
N LYS A 69 -13.93 27.73 0.28
CA LYS A 69 -14.48 28.82 -0.55
C LYS A 69 -15.27 29.85 0.29
N THR A 70 -15.71 29.51 1.50
CA THR A 70 -16.42 30.43 2.39
C THR A 70 -15.59 31.64 2.85
N PHE A 71 -14.26 31.60 2.64
CA PHE A 71 -13.33 32.70 2.93
C PHE A 71 -13.08 33.63 1.75
N GLU A 72 -13.64 33.34 0.57
CA GLU A 72 -13.53 34.21 -0.60
C GLU A 72 -14.05 35.61 -0.27
N GLY A 73 -13.28 36.64 -0.61
CA GLY A 73 -13.55 38.04 -0.26
C GLY A 73 -13.35 38.41 1.22
N LYS A 74 -12.99 37.47 2.10
CA LYS A 74 -12.82 37.68 3.57
C LYS A 74 -11.36 37.58 4.04
N THR A 75 -10.44 37.53 3.09
CA THR A 75 -8.99 37.42 3.30
C THR A 75 -8.30 38.76 3.05
N SER A 76 -7.34 39.12 3.89
CA SER A 76 -6.60 40.39 3.79
C SER A 76 -5.18 40.23 3.25
N MET A 77 -4.65 39.00 3.16
CA MET A 77 -3.29 38.75 2.68
C MET A 77 -3.30 38.08 1.30
N SER A 78 -2.21 38.26 0.57
CA SER A 78 -1.97 37.69 -0.75
C SER A 78 -0.55 37.16 -0.79
N GLU A 79 -0.38 35.90 -1.19
CA GLU A 79 0.94 35.31 -1.40
C GLU A 79 1.60 35.95 -2.64
N ARG A 80 2.93 36.07 -2.61
CA ARG A 80 3.71 36.87 -3.56
C ARG A 80 3.68 36.31 -4.99
N TRP A 81 3.77 34.99 -5.15
CA TRP A 81 4.02 34.39 -6.46
C TRP A 81 2.75 33.92 -7.16
N TYR A 82 1.84 33.30 -6.42
CA TYR A 82 0.60 32.73 -6.96
C TYR A 82 -0.63 33.60 -6.69
N GLY A 83 -0.48 34.68 -5.90
CA GLY A 83 -1.60 35.55 -5.54
C GLY A 83 -2.62 34.88 -4.62
N THR A 84 -2.28 33.72 -4.03
CA THR A 84 -3.17 32.96 -3.14
C THR A 84 -3.65 33.86 -2.01
N LYS A 85 -4.97 34.01 -1.89
CA LYS A 85 -5.57 34.82 -0.85
C LYS A 85 -5.67 34.04 0.46
N TYR A 86 -5.20 34.61 1.56
CA TYR A 86 -5.18 33.93 2.86
C TYR A 86 -5.28 34.91 4.03
N ASN A 87 -5.43 34.36 5.23
CA ASN A 87 -5.27 35.07 6.50
C ASN A 87 -4.40 34.21 7.43
N ILE A 88 -3.60 34.87 8.26
CA ILE A 88 -2.95 34.24 9.41
C ILE A 88 -3.58 34.81 10.66
N LYS A 89 -4.05 33.93 11.55
CA LYS A 89 -4.60 34.32 12.85
C LYS A 89 -4.06 33.37 13.92
N PRO A 90 -3.73 33.88 15.12
CA PRO A 90 -3.39 33.02 16.24
C PRO A 90 -4.60 32.16 16.62
N ILE A 91 -4.35 30.92 17.04
CA ILE A 91 -5.38 30.04 17.59
C ILE A 91 -5.79 30.60 18.94
N LYS A 92 -7.11 30.69 19.20
CA LYS A 92 -7.63 31.22 20.47
C LYS A 92 -7.13 30.38 21.64
N GLN A 93 -6.75 31.02 22.74
CA GLN A 93 -6.23 30.35 23.93
C GLN A 93 -7.19 29.29 24.48
N ALA A 94 -8.49 29.59 24.53
CA ALA A 94 -9.52 28.64 24.96
C ALA A 94 -9.51 27.34 24.13
N THR A 95 -9.22 27.42 22.83
CA THR A 95 -9.10 26.25 21.96
C THR A 95 -7.83 25.44 22.27
N LEU A 96 -6.69 26.11 22.52
CA LEU A 96 -5.43 25.45 22.89
C LEU A 96 -5.53 24.72 24.24
N VAL A 97 -6.20 25.33 25.22
CA VAL A 97 -6.47 24.70 26.52
C VAL A 97 -7.32 23.45 26.33
N ARG A 98 -8.40 23.53 25.54
CA ARG A 98 -9.26 22.37 25.24
C ARG A 98 -8.50 21.23 24.56
N TRP A 99 -7.64 21.54 23.59
CA TRP A 99 -6.84 20.53 22.88
C TRP A 99 -5.74 19.91 23.75
N SER A 100 -5.22 20.65 24.73
CA SER A 100 -4.21 20.17 25.68
C SER A 100 -4.77 19.17 26.70
N SER A 101 -6.09 19.00 26.77
CA SER A 101 -6.75 18.04 27.65
C SER A 101 -7.84 17.27 26.90
N PRO A 102 -7.45 16.42 25.92
CA PRO A 102 -8.41 15.66 25.14
C PRO A 102 -9.06 14.55 25.99
N PRO A 103 -10.27 14.10 25.61
CA PRO A 103 -10.84 12.87 26.17
C PRO A 103 -9.92 11.67 25.97
N LEU A 104 -10.09 10.64 26.80
CA LEU A 104 -9.40 9.36 26.61
C LEU A 104 -9.75 8.78 25.23
N ALA A 105 -8.74 8.25 24.54
CA ALA A 105 -8.90 7.64 23.21
C ALA A 105 -9.99 6.56 23.18
N SER A 106 -10.08 5.74 24.24
CA SER A 106 -11.11 4.72 24.41
C SER A 106 -12.54 5.30 24.47
N GLY A 107 -12.71 6.47 25.09
CA GLY A 107 -13.99 7.18 25.12
C GLY A 107 -14.41 7.77 23.77
N MET A 108 -13.47 7.88 22.82
CA MET A 108 -13.71 8.32 21.44
C MET A 108 -13.83 7.15 20.44
N GLY A 109 -13.79 5.89 20.92
CA GLY A 109 -13.76 4.72 20.05
C GLY A 109 -12.44 4.54 19.28
N ILE A 110 -11.38 5.26 19.66
CA ILE A 110 -10.06 5.15 19.04
C ILE A 110 -9.31 4.00 19.71
N SER A 111 -8.89 3.02 18.91
CA SER A 111 -8.11 1.88 19.35
C SER A 111 -6.99 1.58 18.35
N LEU A 112 -6.00 0.80 18.79
CA LEU A 112 -4.98 0.29 17.87
C LEU A 112 -5.61 -0.72 16.90
N PRO A 113 -5.12 -0.76 15.65
CA PRO A 113 -5.62 -1.71 14.67
C PRO A 113 -5.37 -3.16 15.12
N ARG A 114 -6.28 -4.05 14.72
CA ARG A 114 -6.11 -5.50 14.92
C ARG A 114 -5.00 -6.04 14.00
N PRO A 115 -4.46 -7.23 14.27
CA PRO A 115 -3.54 -7.89 13.34
C PRO A 115 -4.17 -8.06 11.95
N ASN A 116 -3.47 -7.60 10.93
CA ASN A 116 -3.93 -7.68 9.54
C ASN A 116 -3.91 -9.14 9.05
N LEU A 117 -5.09 -9.66 8.67
CA LEU A 117 -5.31 -11.05 8.26
C LEU A 117 -4.87 -11.35 6.80
N PHE A 118 -4.66 -10.31 5.99
CA PHE A 118 -4.30 -10.44 4.58
C PHE A 118 -2.81 -10.57 4.34
N ILE A 119 -1.97 -10.39 5.37
CA ILE A 119 -0.52 -10.61 5.27
C ILE A 119 -0.30 -12.07 4.82
N PRO A 120 0.24 -12.29 3.60
CA PRO A 120 0.38 -13.63 3.06
C PRO A 120 1.39 -14.44 3.87
N SER A 121 1.13 -15.73 4.05
CA SER A 121 2.09 -16.65 4.63
C SER A 121 3.26 -16.91 3.67
N GLU A 122 4.42 -17.25 4.22
CA GLU A 122 5.60 -17.69 3.45
C GLU A 122 5.28 -18.85 2.50
N SER A 123 4.39 -19.77 2.90
CA SER A 123 3.94 -20.87 2.05
C SER A 123 3.06 -20.40 0.88
N GLY A 124 2.27 -19.35 1.05
CA GLY A 124 1.44 -18.74 -0.01
C GLY A 124 2.25 -17.96 -1.03
N LEU A 125 3.42 -17.44 -0.65
CA LEU A 125 4.35 -16.74 -1.55
C LEU A 125 5.20 -17.71 -2.40
N ARG A 126 5.24 -19.00 -2.05
CA ARG A 126 5.96 -20.01 -2.82
C ARG A 126 5.17 -20.40 -4.05
N LEU A 127 5.70 -20.04 -5.21
CA LEU A 127 5.18 -20.49 -6.49
C LEU A 127 5.44 -21.99 -6.67
N LYS A 128 4.39 -22.81 -6.70
CA LYS A 128 4.48 -24.24 -7.05
C LYS A 128 5.12 -24.37 -8.44
N GLY A 129 6.39 -24.79 -8.49
CA GLY A 129 7.09 -25.06 -9.74
C GLY A 129 6.44 -26.23 -10.47
N LYS A 130 6.44 -26.20 -11.81
CA LYS A 130 6.27 -27.43 -12.58
C LYS A 130 7.33 -28.43 -12.07
N THR A 131 6.86 -29.66 -11.86
CA THR A 131 7.53 -30.81 -11.26
C THR A 131 8.96 -31.04 -11.78
N LYS A 132 9.77 -31.69 -10.92
CA LYS A 132 11.20 -32.09 -10.97
C LYS A 132 11.94 -32.22 -12.31
N ALA A 133 11.29 -32.36 -13.46
CA ALA A 133 11.91 -32.53 -14.77
C ALA A 133 12.69 -31.30 -15.30
N VAL A 134 12.39 -30.08 -14.83
CA VAL A 134 13.10 -28.85 -15.25
C VAL A 134 14.30 -28.53 -14.35
N ALA A 135 14.31 -29.03 -13.11
CA ALA A 135 15.37 -28.77 -12.13
C ALA A 135 16.69 -29.50 -12.46
N GLU A 136 16.63 -30.63 -13.17
CA GLU A 136 17.84 -31.37 -13.58
C GLU A 136 18.57 -30.72 -14.77
N LYS A 137 17.87 -29.94 -15.61
CA LYS A 137 18.49 -29.23 -16.74
C LYS A 137 19.22 -27.94 -16.36
N ASN A 138 18.99 -27.39 -15.17
CA ASN A 138 19.54 -26.10 -14.73
C ASN A 138 20.60 -26.25 -13.61
N LYS A 139 21.49 -27.24 -13.72
CA LYS A 139 22.71 -27.31 -12.90
C LYS A 139 23.90 -26.79 -13.72
N ASN A 140 24.48 -25.68 -13.30
CA ASN A 140 25.83 -25.27 -13.71
C ASN A 140 26.88 -26.03 -12.87
N MET A 141 28.12 -26.12 -13.39
CA MET A 141 29.23 -26.95 -12.86
C MET A 141 29.60 -26.69 -11.37
N ASN A 142 29.08 -25.62 -10.76
CA ASN A 142 29.38 -25.25 -9.37
C ASN A 142 28.21 -25.49 -8.39
N GLY A 143 27.17 -26.23 -8.79
CA GLY A 143 26.09 -26.66 -7.89
C GLY A 143 25.18 -25.56 -7.35
N LYS A 144 25.28 -24.32 -7.85
CA LYS A 144 24.48 -23.18 -7.40
C LYS A 144 23.18 -23.10 -8.19
N THR A 145 22.05 -23.40 -7.55
CA THR A 145 20.72 -23.37 -8.18
C THR A 145 20.45 -22.00 -8.79
N ILE A 146 20.48 -21.91 -10.13
CA ILE A 146 20.03 -20.72 -10.85
C ILE A 146 18.51 -20.67 -10.67
N ASP A 147 17.99 -19.53 -10.23
CA ASP A 147 16.55 -19.31 -10.05
C ASP A 147 15.84 -19.65 -11.36
N ALA A 148 15.11 -20.77 -11.39
CA ALA A 148 14.69 -21.47 -12.61
C ALA A 148 13.70 -20.71 -13.52
N ARG A 149 13.45 -19.42 -13.23
CA ARG A 149 12.47 -18.57 -13.89
C ARG A 149 13.03 -17.32 -14.55
N LYS A 150 14.33 -17.01 -14.44
CA LYS A 150 14.85 -15.80 -15.07
C LYS A 150 15.07 -16.08 -16.56
N LYS A 151 14.01 -15.93 -17.37
CA LYS A 151 14.07 -16.00 -18.84
C LYS A 151 15.24 -15.16 -19.36
N THR A 152 16.01 -15.70 -20.30
CA THR A 152 17.11 -14.96 -20.95
C THR A 152 16.57 -13.73 -21.68
N PHE A 153 17.45 -12.82 -22.10
CA PHE A 153 17.03 -11.66 -22.87
C PHE A 153 16.31 -12.09 -24.16
N GLU A 154 16.82 -13.10 -24.88
CA GLU A 154 16.17 -13.58 -26.11
C GLU A 154 14.79 -14.20 -25.84
N GLU A 155 14.63 -14.98 -24.77
CA GLU A 155 13.34 -15.58 -24.39
C GLU A 155 12.27 -14.55 -24.01
N ARG A 156 12.68 -13.35 -23.60
CA ARG A 156 11.77 -12.22 -23.33
C ARG A 156 11.38 -11.46 -24.60
N MET A 157 12.15 -11.57 -25.68
CA MET A 157 11.84 -10.95 -26.98
C MET A 157 10.82 -11.77 -27.78
N VAL A 158 10.55 -13.02 -27.38
CA VAL A 158 9.47 -13.82 -27.97
C VAL A 158 8.11 -13.27 -27.54
N ALA A 159 7.22 -13.04 -28.50
CA ALA A 159 5.87 -12.55 -28.24
C ALA A 159 5.12 -13.47 -27.27
N ALA A 160 4.56 -12.88 -26.21
CA ALA A 160 3.86 -13.64 -25.19
C ALA A 160 2.56 -14.23 -25.77
N THR A 161 2.27 -15.49 -25.46
CA THR A 161 1.05 -16.16 -25.95
C THR A 161 -0.22 -15.48 -25.42
N PRO A 162 -1.29 -15.38 -26.22
CA PRO A 162 -2.55 -14.81 -25.75
C PRO A 162 -3.23 -15.72 -24.71
N PRO A 163 -4.14 -15.18 -23.88
CA PRO A 163 -4.95 -15.97 -22.95
C PRO A 163 -5.80 -17.03 -23.67
N ALA A 164 -5.95 -18.20 -23.05
CA ALA A 164 -6.79 -19.27 -23.57
C ALA A 164 -8.24 -19.12 -23.06
N LEU A 165 -9.22 -19.37 -23.92
CA LEU A 165 -10.61 -19.50 -23.53
C LEU A 165 -10.81 -20.86 -22.85
N ILE A 166 -11.18 -20.85 -21.56
CA ILE A 166 -11.35 -22.08 -20.76
C ILE A 166 -12.81 -22.39 -20.43
N ARG A 167 -13.72 -21.43 -20.63
CA ARG A 167 -15.16 -21.61 -20.47
C ARG A 167 -15.90 -20.60 -21.32
N ASP A 168 -16.90 -21.08 -22.04
CA ASP A 168 -17.90 -20.27 -22.70
C ASP A 168 -19.25 -21.01 -22.67
N ASP A 169 -20.19 -20.50 -21.87
CA ASP A 169 -21.53 -21.09 -21.70
C ASP A 169 -22.66 -20.09 -22.03
N GLY A 170 -22.33 -18.99 -22.72
CA GLY A 170 -23.27 -17.91 -23.06
C GLY A 170 -23.61 -16.97 -21.90
N ARG A 171 -23.34 -17.34 -20.64
CA ARG A 171 -23.45 -16.44 -19.47
C ARG A 171 -22.07 -15.97 -19.01
N TRP A 172 -21.08 -16.85 -19.05
CA TRP A 172 -19.71 -16.61 -18.64
C TRP A 172 -18.74 -16.94 -19.76
N THR A 173 -17.86 -15.99 -20.05
CA THR A 173 -16.70 -16.19 -20.92
C THR A 173 -15.45 -16.01 -20.06
N VAL A 174 -14.68 -17.07 -19.86
CA VAL A 174 -13.51 -17.06 -18.96
C VAL A 174 -12.25 -17.30 -19.77
N HIS A 175 -11.37 -16.30 -19.73
CA HIS A 175 -10.03 -16.39 -20.30
C HIS A 175 -9.01 -16.57 -19.18
N PHE A 176 -8.05 -17.47 -19.40
CA PHE A 176 -6.98 -17.75 -18.44
C PHE A 176 -5.62 -17.74 -19.11
N LYS A 177 -4.65 -17.13 -18.43
CA LYS A 177 -3.23 -17.21 -18.77
C LYS A 177 -2.42 -17.30 -17.49
N GLN A 178 -1.62 -18.36 -17.36
CA GLN A 178 -0.63 -18.46 -16.31
C GLN A 178 0.57 -17.55 -16.63
N ASP A 179 1.07 -16.80 -15.64
CA ASP A 179 2.28 -15.99 -15.81
C ASP A 179 3.47 -16.88 -16.19
N ASP A 180 4.08 -16.55 -17.32
CA ASP A 180 5.26 -17.21 -17.86
C ASP A 180 6.45 -16.25 -18.00
N VAL A 181 6.31 -14.97 -17.61
CA VAL A 181 7.34 -13.94 -17.81
C VAL A 181 7.96 -13.49 -16.49
N PHE A 182 7.15 -13.20 -15.47
CA PHE A 182 7.63 -12.49 -14.29
C PHE A 182 7.96 -13.41 -13.12
N GLY A 183 7.31 -14.56 -13.02
CA GLY A 183 7.56 -15.55 -11.98
C GLY A 183 7.34 -14.97 -10.58
N LYS A 184 6.36 -14.08 -10.41
CA LYS A 184 6.00 -13.46 -9.13
C LYS A 184 4.75 -14.13 -8.56
N PRO A 185 4.60 -14.24 -7.22
CA PRO A 185 3.38 -14.72 -6.57
C PRO A 185 2.28 -13.65 -6.64
N LYS A 186 1.93 -13.22 -7.86
CA LYS A 186 0.93 -12.20 -8.15
C LYS A 186 0.00 -12.73 -9.23
N ALA A 187 -1.28 -12.39 -9.11
CA ALA A 187 -2.29 -12.70 -10.10
C ALA A 187 -3.17 -11.47 -10.30
N PHE A 188 -3.72 -11.34 -11.51
CA PHE A 188 -4.72 -10.34 -11.84
C PHE A 188 -6.00 -11.08 -12.20
N VAL A 189 -7.09 -10.69 -11.54
CA VAL A 189 -8.43 -11.17 -11.84
C VAL A 189 -9.22 -9.97 -12.33
N ILE A 190 -9.78 -10.07 -13.53
CA ILE A 190 -10.61 -9.02 -14.12
C ILE A 190 -11.99 -9.61 -14.34
N LEU A 191 -12.99 -8.99 -13.72
CA LEU A 191 -14.39 -9.40 -13.83
C LEU A 191 -15.14 -8.28 -14.55
N GLN A 192 -15.79 -8.62 -15.67
CA GLN A 192 -16.59 -7.66 -16.42
C GLN A 192 -18.03 -8.13 -16.52
N LEU A 193 -18.91 -7.42 -15.82
CA LEU A 193 -20.35 -7.61 -15.88
C LEU A 193 -20.91 -6.73 -17.00
N SER A 194 -21.32 -7.37 -18.10
CA SER A 194 -21.82 -6.64 -19.27
C SER A 194 -23.27 -6.22 -19.07
N SER A 195 -23.56 -4.94 -19.25
CA SER A 195 -24.91 -4.38 -19.20
C SER A 195 -25.00 -3.21 -20.16
N LYS A 196 -26.08 -3.16 -20.95
CA LYS A 196 -26.34 -2.02 -21.85
C LYS A 196 -26.83 -0.81 -21.09
N ASN A 197 -27.37 -1.00 -19.89
CA ASN A 197 -28.18 0.01 -19.22
C ASN A 197 -27.39 0.98 -18.33
N THR A 198 -26.06 0.90 -18.25
CA THR A 198 -25.28 1.69 -17.28
C THR A 198 -25.04 3.14 -17.72
N TYR A 199 -25.22 3.46 -19.01
CA TYR A 199 -24.76 4.74 -19.56
C TYR A 199 -25.67 5.34 -20.64
N ASP A 200 -26.89 4.82 -20.81
CA ASP A 200 -27.82 5.28 -21.86
C ASP A 200 -28.25 6.75 -21.72
N THR A 201 -28.23 7.28 -20.49
CA THR A 201 -28.63 8.66 -20.20
C THR A 201 -27.65 9.31 -19.23
N PRO A 202 -27.52 10.65 -19.25
CA PRO A 202 -26.68 11.37 -18.29
C PRO A 202 -27.01 11.04 -16.84
N LYS A 203 -28.31 10.86 -16.53
CA LYS A 203 -28.77 10.44 -15.20
C LYS A 203 -28.17 9.09 -14.79
N LYS A 204 -28.20 8.08 -15.67
CA LYS A 204 -27.63 6.76 -15.37
C LYS A 204 -26.11 6.81 -15.24
N ALA A 205 -25.43 7.60 -16.07
CA ALA A 205 -23.98 7.81 -15.96
C ALA A 205 -23.59 8.40 -14.59
N VAL A 206 -24.29 9.43 -14.12
CA VAL A 206 -24.07 10.03 -12.79
C VAL A 206 -24.40 9.03 -11.67
N LEU A 207 -25.49 8.28 -11.79
CA LEU A 207 -25.82 7.21 -10.83
C LEU A 207 -24.76 6.11 -10.80
N GLY A 208 -24.15 5.78 -11.93
CA GLY A 208 -23.03 4.86 -12.01
C GLY A 208 -21.79 5.35 -11.25
N GLN A 209 -21.45 6.64 -11.40
CA GLN A 209 -20.35 7.25 -10.64
C GLN A 209 -20.64 7.29 -9.13
N LEU A 210 -21.87 7.61 -8.74
CA LEU A 210 -22.29 7.56 -7.34
C LEU A 210 -22.23 6.13 -6.79
N TYR A 211 -22.66 5.14 -7.58
CA TYR A 211 -22.56 3.73 -7.20
C TYR A 211 -21.11 3.32 -6.97
N GLU A 212 -20.20 3.67 -7.89
CA GLU A 212 -18.75 3.42 -7.74
C GLU A 212 -18.22 4.02 -6.43
N ALA A 213 -18.52 5.31 -6.18
CA ALA A 213 -18.10 6.00 -4.96
C ALA A 213 -18.65 5.32 -3.69
N CYS A 214 -19.94 4.96 -3.67
CA CYS A 214 -20.57 4.29 -2.52
C CYS A 214 -20.01 2.87 -2.28
N VAL A 215 -19.74 2.12 -3.34
CA VAL A 215 -19.17 0.77 -3.23
C VAL A 215 -17.75 0.86 -2.68
N THR A 216 -16.93 1.76 -3.22
CA THR A 216 -15.56 1.97 -2.73
C THR A 216 -15.56 2.41 -1.27
N ASP A 217 -16.35 3.41 -0.90
CA ASP A 217 -16.47 3.89 0.49
C ASP A 217 -16.89 2.76 1.44
N ARG A 218 -17.88 1.95 1.05
CA ARG A 218 -18.37 0.83 1.87
C ARG A 218 -17.34 -0.27 2.08
N LEU A 219 -16.51 -0.53 1.07
CA LEU A 219 -15.50 -1.60 1.08
C LEU A 219 -14.15 -1.15 1.64
N GLU A 220 -13.87 0.15 1.68
CA GLU A 220 -12.56 0.70 2.03
C GLU A 220 -12.07 0.21 3.40
N GLU A 221 -12.92 0.27 4.43
CA GLU A 221 -12.55 -0.16 5.78
C GLU A 221 -12.10 -1.64 5.82
N TYR A 222 -12.78 -2.51 5.07
CA TYR A 222 -12.43 -3.92 4.98
C TYR A 222 -11.21 -4.17 4.09
N ALA A 223 -11.14 -3.50 2.94
CA ALA A 223 -10.09 -3.67 1.94
C ALA A 223 -8.78 -2.95 2.31
N TYR A 224 -8.79 -2.07 3.32
CA TYR A 224 -7.61 -1.36 3.78
C TYR A 224 -6.50 -2.31 4.22
N ASP A 225 -6.84 -3.32 5.03
CA ASP A 225 -5.90 -4.34 5.48
C ASP A 225 -5.35 -5.15 4.28
N ALA A 226 -6.20 -5.51 3.31
CA ALA A 226 -5.78 -6.16 2.08
C ALA A 226 -4.78 -5.29 1.30
N THR A 227 -5.07 -3.99 1.16
CA THR A 227 -4.24 -3.02 0.43
C THR A 227 -2.88 -2.85 1.10
N LEU A 228 -2.83 -2.81 2.43
CA LEU A 228 -1.56 -2.81 3.18
C LEU A 228 -0.72 -4.06 2.94
N ALA A 229 -1.35 -5.19 2.60
CA ALA A 229 -0.72 -6.46 2.25
C ALA A 229 -0.49 -6.63 0.73
N ASP A 230 -0.56 -5.54 -0.05
CA ASP A 230 -0.36 -5.53 -1.52
C ASP A 230 -1.45 -6.31 -2.31
N LEU A 231 -2.63 -6.47 -1.72
CA LEU A 231 -3.84 -6.99 -2.36
C LEU A 231 -4.84 -5.84 -2.57
N SER A 232 -4.97 -5.40 -3.81
CA SER A 232 -5.82 -4.26 -4.18
C SER A 232 -6.94 -4.68 -5.15
N TYR A 233 -7.97 -3.84 -5.24
CA TYR A 233 -9.10 -4.00 -6.15
C TYR A 233 -9.44 -2.65 -6.79
N ASN A 234 -10.17 -2.66 -7.90
CA ASN A 234 -10.67 -1.43 -8.51
C ASN A 234 -12.04 -1.68 -9.15
N VAL A 235 -13.07 -0.98 -8.68
CA VAL A 235 -14.40 -1.01 -9.29
C VAL A 235 -14.53 0.17 -10.25
N GLN A 236 -15.05 -0.07 -11.46
CA GLN A 236 -15.32 0.96 -12.45
C GLN A 236 -16.66 0.73 -13.12
N VAL A 237 -17.48 1.79 -13.22
CA VAL A 237 -18.68 1.76 -14.06
C VAL A 237 -18.35 2.30 -15.46
N LEU A 238 -18.49 1.43 -16.46
CA LEU A 238 -18.20 1.69 -17.86
C LEU A 238 -19.48 1.74 -18.71
N PRO A 239 -19.42 2.29 -19.94
CA PRO A 239 -20.57 2.29 -20.85
C PRO A 239 -21.16 0.92 -21.16
N ARG A 240 -20.33 -0.11 -21.08
CA ARG A 240 -20.67 -1.51 -21.36
C ARG A 240 -21.00 -2.34 -20.12
N GLY A 241 -21.07 -1.72 -18.94
CA GLY A 241 -21.38 -2.39 -17.68
C GLY A 241 -20.39 -2.07 -16.57
N VAL A 242 -20.14 -3.02 -15.66
CA VAL A 242 -19.28 -2.81 -14.47
C VAL A 242 -18.05 -3.69 -14.57
N ARG A 243 -16.89 -3.15 -14.20
CA ARG A 243 -15.62 -3.87 -14.12
C ARG A 243 -15.10 -3.87 -12.69
N LEU A 244 -14.60 -5.02 -12.26
CA LEU A 244 -13.82 -5.22 -11.03
C LEU A 244 -12.44 -5.81 -11.39
#